data_AF-A0AAZ3SWV3-F1
#
_entry.id   AF-A0AAZ3SWV3-F1
#
_cell.length_a   1.000
_cell.length_b   1.000
_cell.length_c   1.000
_cell.angle_alpha   90.00
_cell.angle_beta   90.00
_cell.angle_gamma   90.00
#
_symmetry.space_group_name_H-M   'P 1'
#
loop_
_entity.id
_entity.type
_entity.pdbx_description
1 polymer ?
#
loop_
_entity_poly.entity_id
_entity_poly.type
_entity_poly.pdbx_seq_one_letter_code
_entity_poly.pdbx_strand_id
1 'polypeptide(L)'
;MGEPQQVSALPPPPMQYIKEYTDENIRKGLAPKPPPPIRDTYMMFGNQFQCDDLIIRPLESQGIERLHPMQFHHKRELKKLNMSILVNFLDLLDILIKSPGSIKREEKLEDLKLLFVHMHHLINEYRPHQARETLRVMMEVQKRQRLETAERFQKHLERVMEMIQGCLASLPDDLLQTEGSSGVGDGARGGGALGLAVRLKTEPMEVEEAGASCMAVGPQQDKSMGGAAKKDRVWDKDAAMCSIIDEIA
;
A
#
# COMPACT_ATOMS: atom_id res chain seq x y z
N MET A 1 36.28 -50.12 11.39
CA MET A 1 36.25 -48.65 11.50
C MET A 1 34.80 -48.24 11.42
N GLY A 2 34.24 -47.64 12.48
CA GLY A 2 32.89 -47.07 12.46
C GLY A 2 32.96 -45.67 11.87
N GLU A 3 32.20 -45.41 10.82
CA GLU A 3 32.08 -44.06 10.26
C GLU A 3 31.52 -43.10 11.32
N PRO A 4 32.04 -41.86 11.42
CA PRO A 4 31.54 -40.89 12.38
C PRO A 4 30.11 -40.51 11.98
N GLN A 5 29.15 -40.91 12.81
CA GLN A 5 27.75 -40.58 12.64
C GLN A 5 27.60 -39.06 12.68
N GLN A 6 27.30 -38.45 11.53
CA GLN A 6 27.01 -37.03 11.44
C GLN A 6 25.74 -36.74 12.24
N VAL A 7 25.90 -36.21 13.46
CA VAL A 7 24.79 -35.72 14.26
C VAL A 7 24.47 -34.32 13.78
N SER A 8 23.32 -34.15 13.13
CA SER A 8 22.81 -32.82 12.78
C SER A 8 22.67 -31.96 14.04
N ALA A 9 23.14 -30.72 13.99
CA ALA A 9 23.04 -29.75 15.09
C ALA A 9 21.62 -29.19 15.29
N LEU A 10 20.69 -29.49 14.38
CA LEU A 10 19.31 -29.04 14.43
C LEU A 10 18.39 -30.16 14.98
N PRO A 11 17.36 -29.82 15.78
CA PRO A 11 16.42 -30.81 16.26
C PRO A 11 15.76 -31.52 15.07
N PRO A 12 15.60 -32.85 15.12
CA PRO A 12 14.88 -33.57 14.08
C PRO A 12 13.45 -33.02 14.01
N PRO A 13 12.84 -32.99 12.81
CA PRO A 13 11.50 -32.47 12.69
C PRO A 13 10.52 -33.34 13.50
N PRO A 14 9.36 -32.80 13.91
CA PRO A 14 8.38 -33.53 14.71
C PRO A 14 7.88 -34.81 14.02
N MET A 15 8.52 -35.95 14.30
CA MET A 15 8.25 -37.23 13.64
C MET A 15 6.83 -37.75 13.88
N GLN A 16 6.15 -37.28 14.93
CA GLN A 16 4.74 -37.58 15.20
C GLN A 16 3.82 -37.06 14.10
N TYR A 17 4.15 -35.93 13.47
CA TYR A 17 3.34 -35.36 12.40
C TYR A 17 3.75 -35.92 11.03
N ILE A 18 5.06 -35.99 10.75
CA ILE A 18 5.57 -36.40 9.43
C ILE A 18 5.12 -37.80 9.03
N LYS A 19 5.07 -38.74 9.98
CA LYS A 19 4.66 -40.12 9.71
C LYS A 19 3.23 -40.25 9.20
N GLU A 20 2.37 -39.28 9.51
CA GLU A 20 0.97 -39.28 9.09
C GLU A 20 0.80 -38.80 7.64
N TYR A 21 1.76 -38.04 7.10
CA TYR A 21 1.75 -37.51 5.73
C TYR A 21 2.44 -38.47 4.73
N THR A 22 1.87 -39.66 4.57
CA THR A 22 2.25 -40.58 3.49
C THR A 22 1.37 -40.38 2.25
N ASP A 23 1.87 -40.71 1.06
CA ASP A 23 1.09 -40.61 -0.20
C ASP A 23 -0.25 -41.35 -0.11
N GLU A 24 -0.27 -42.49 0.59
CA GLU A 24 -1.46 -43.29 0.80
C GLU A 24 -2.48 -42.62 1.72
N ASN A 25 -2.02 -42.02 2.83
CA ASN A 25 -2.89 -41.29 3.76
C ASN A 25 -3.42 -40.00 3.15
N ILE A 26 -2.63 -39.32 2.33
CA ILE A 26 -3.06 -38.13 1.58
C ILE A 26 -4.14 -38.50 0.58
N ARG A 27 -3.92 -39.57 -0.20
CA ARG A 27 -4.90 -40.08 -1.18
C ARG A 27 -6.22 -40.49 -0.52
N LYS A 28 -6.16 -41.06 0.69
CA LYS A 28 -7.32 -41.46 1.49
C LYS A 28 -7.93 -40.33 2.33
N GLY A 29 -7.33 -39.13 2.34
CA GLY A 29 -7.79 -38.01 3.17
C GLY A 29 -7.65 -38.22 4.68
N LEU A 30 -6.81 -39.17 5.11
CA LEU A 30 -6.54 -39.50 6.50
C LEU A 30 -5.44 -38.62 7.11
N ALA A 31 -4.71 -37.88 6.27
CA ALA A 31 -3.71 -36.93 6.74
C ALA A 31 -4.36 -35.86 7.64
N PRO A 32 -3.81 -35.61 8.84
CA PRO A 32 -4.40 -34.66 9.77
C PRO A 32 -4.42 -33.25 9.17
N LYS A 33 -5.55 -32.55 9.35
CA LYS A 33 -5.65 -31.13 8.98
C LYS A 33 -4.80 -30.29 9.93
N PRO A 34 -4.32 -29.10 9.51
CA PRO A 34 -3.66 -28.17 10.41
C PRO A 34 -4.51 -27.92 11.66
N PRO A 35 -3.89 -27.77 12.84
CA PRO A 35 -4.61 -27.42 14.05
C PRO A 35 -5.39 -26.11 13.84
N PRO A 36 -6.58 -25.97 14.43
CA PRO A 36 -7.33 -24.72 14.34
C PRO A 36 -6.50 -23.57 14.91
N PRO A 37 -6.63 -22.34 14.36
CA PRO A 37 -5.98 -21.17 14.92
C PRO A 37 -6.35 -21.02 16.40
N ILE A 38 -5.32 -20.84 17.24
CA ILE A 38 -5.51 -20.50 18.64
C ILE A 38 -6.22 -19.13 18.67
N ARG A 39 -7.37 -19.06 19.35
CA ARG A 39 -8.13 -17.81 19.54
C ARG A 39 -7.87 -17.16 20.89
N ASP A 40 -7.22 -17.88 21.79
CA ASP A 40 -7.02 -17.46 23.16
C ASP A 40 -5.63 -16.87 23.34
N THR A 41 -4.88 -17.40 24.29
CA THR A 41 -3.56 -16.93 24.67
C THR A 41 -2.50 -17.96 24.25
N TYR A 42 -1.40 -17.52 23.63
CA TYR A 42 -0.29 -18.37 23.22
C TYR A 42 1.04 -17.88 23.80
N MET A 43 2.00 -18.79 23.93
CA MET A 43 3.36 -18.48 24.38
C MET A 43 4.27 -18.36 23.18
N MET A 44 4.97 -17.23 23.05
CA MET A 44 5.97 -17.00 22.01
C MET A 44 7.23 -16.42 22.63
N PHE A 45 8.34 -17.15 22.51
CA PHE A 45 9.63 -16.80 23.11
C PHE A 45 9.56 -16.51 24.61
N GLY A 46 8.77 -17.30 25.35
CA GLY A 46 8.59 -17.14 26.80
C GLY A 46 7.63 -16.01 27.21
N ASN A 47 7.07 -15.27 26.25
CA ASN A 47 6.08 -14.23 26.50
C ASN A 47 4.68 -14.75 26.18
N GLN A 48 3.73 -14.40 27.04
CA GLN A 48 2.32 -14.72 26.85
C GLN A 48 1.65 -13.65 25.97
N PHE A 49 1.01 -14.05 24.88
CA PHE A 49 0.32 -13.20 23.90
C PHE A 49 -1.17 -13.55 23.85
N GLN A 50 -2.04 -12.55 23.86
CA GLN A 50 -3.48 -12.73 23.63
C GLN A 50 -3.79 -12.40 22.17
N CYS A 51 -4.68 -13.17 21.53
CA CYS A 51 -5.05 -12.93 20.13
C CYS A 51 -5.84 -11.63 19.92
N ASP A 52 -6.57 -11.15 20.94
CA ASP A 52 -7.37 -9.92 20.89
C ASP A 52 -6.61 -8.67 21.38
N ASP A 53 -5.37 -8.85 21.83
CA ASP A 53 -4.56 -7.73 22.31
C ASP A 53 -4.29 -6.75 21.16
N LEU A 54 -4.39 -5.46 21.44
CA LEU A 54 -3.92 -4.44 20.50
C LEU A 54 -2.48 -4.79 20.11
N ILE A 55 -2.14 -4.73 18.81
CA ILE A 55 -0.80 -5.02 18.28
C ILE A 55 0.28 -4.28 19.11
N ILE A 56 -0.09 -3.14 19.67
CA ILE A 56 0.75 -2.34 20.57
C ILE A 56 0.08 -2.33 21.94
N ARG A 57 0.71 -2.99 22.91
CA ARG A 57 0.25 -3.00 24.29
C ARG A 57 0.32 -1.59 24.89
N PRO A 58 -0.73 -1.12 25.61
CA PRO A 58 -0.70 0.15 26.32
C PRO A 58 0.42 0.18 27.36
N LEU A 59 1.04 1.34 27.57
CA LEU A 59 2.09 1.55 28.57
C LEU A 59 1.64 1.14 29.98
N GLU A 60 0.37 1.37 30.29
CA GLU A 60 -0.25 1.07 31.58
C GLU A 60 -0.29 -0.43 31.87
N SER A 61 -0.43 -1.27 30.83
CA SER A 61 -0.39 -2.73 30.96
C SER A 61 1.00 -3.26 31.32
N GLN A 62 2.03 -2.44 31.14
CA GLN A 62 3.42 -2.73 31.49
C GLN A 62 3.83 -2.07 32.81
N GLY A 63 2.88 -1.44 33.52
CA GLY A 63 3.15 -0.70 34.76
C GLY A 63 3.84 0.64 34.56
N ILE A 64 3.82 1.19 33.33
CA ILE A 64 4.47 2.46 32.99
C ILE A 64 3.40 3.56 32.94
N GLU A 65 3.56 4.60 33.77
CA GLU A 65 2.64 5.74 33.80
C GLU A 65 2.77 6.57 32.52
N ARG A 66 1.65 6.95 31.92
CA ARG A 66 1.62 7.69 30.66
C ARG A 66 2.02 9.15 30.87
N LEU A 67 3.05 9.61 30.15
CA LEU A 67 3.51 11.01 30.20
C LEU A 67 2.71 12.00 29.33
N HIS A 68 1.72 11.54 28.56
CA HIS A 68 0.93 12.35 27.63
C HIS A 68 -0.58 12.15 27.85
N PRO A 69 -1.44 13.14 27.57
CA PRO A 69 -2.89 13.02 27.74
C PRO A 69 -3.49 11.99 26.76
N MET A 70 -4.68 11.44 27.05
CA MET A 70 -5.36 10.44 26.19
C MET A 70 -5.68 10.96 24.78
N GLN A 71 -5.93 12.26 24.63
CA GLN A 71 -6.13 12.93 23.35
C GLN A 71 -4.98 13.87 23.07
N PHE A 72 -4.26 13.62 21.97
CA PHE A 72 -3.08 14.40 21.64
C PHE A 72 -2.75 14.33 20.15
N HIS A 73 -1.92 15.28 19.71
CA HIS A 73 -1.33 15.24 18.38
C HIS A 73 0.02 14.54 18.43
N HIS A 74 0.13 13.36 17.83
CA HIS A 74 1.35 12.53 17.79
C HIS A 74 2.61 13.31 17.46
N LYS A 75 2.58 14.15 16.40
CA LYS A 75 3.72 14.98 15.99
C LYS A 75 4.16 15.97 17.07
N ARG A 76 3.22 16.56 17.81
CA ARG A 76 3.51 17.55 18.86
C ARG A 76 4.12 16.86 20.07
N GLU A 77 3.56 15.73 20.50
CA GLU A 77 4.08 14.98 21.64
C GLU A 77 5.44 14.36 21.35
N LEU A 78 5.66 13.84 20.13
CA LEU A 78 6.97 13.32 19.73
C LEU A 78 8.06 14.40 19.77
N LYS A 79 7.73 15.63 19.36
CA LYS A 79 8.65 16.78 19.45
C LYS A 79 8.93 17.18 20.90
N LYS A 80 7.92 17.17 21.77
CA LYS A 80 8.10 17.45 23.19
C LYS A 80 9.00 16.40 23.85
N LEU A 81 8.76 15.12 23.60
CA LEU A 81 9.61 14.04 24.10
C LEU A 81 11.04 14.18 23.61
N ASN A 82 11.26 14.51 22.33
CA ASN A 82 12.60 14.74 21.79
C ASN A 82 13.33 15.88 22.53
N MET A 83 12.65 17.01 22.76
CA MET A 83 13.22 18.11 23.55
C MET A 83 13.47 17.71 25.01
N SER A 84 12.57 16.92 25.60
CA SER A 84 12.73 16.42 26.97
C SER A 84 13.93 15.47 27.12
N ILE A 85 14.19 14.61 26.13
CA ILE A 85 15.38 13.75 26.05
C ILE A 85 16.64 14.60 25.96
N LEU A 86 16.64 15.62 25.09
CA LEU A 86 17.79 16.51 24.93
C LEU A 86 18.14 17.24 26.24
N VAL A 87 17.14 17.81 26.92
CA VAL A 87 17.35 18.51 28.19
C VAL A 87 17.85 17.53 29.27
N ASN A 88 17.26 16.34 29.38
CA ASN A 88 17.74 15.33 30.34
C ASN A 88 19.17 14.89 30.06
N PHE A 89 19.56 14.79 28.79
CA PHE A 89 20.93 14.46 28.41
C PHE A 89 21.91 15.57 28.83
N LEU A 90 21.55 16.85 28.65
CA LEU A 90 22.37 17.97 29.11
C LEU A 90 22.48 18.01 30.63
N ASP A 91 21.39 17.76 31.36
CA ASP A 91 21.41 17.63 32.82
C ASP A 91 22.35 16.50 33.28
N LEU A 92 22.30 15.35 32.60
CA LEU A 92 23.17 14.22 32.87
C LEU A 92 24.64 14.58 32.66
N LEU A 93 24.97 15.30 31.58
CA LEU A 93 26.34 15.78 31.33
C LEU A 93 26.81 16.72 32.45
N ASP A 94 25.96 17.65 32.89
CA ASP A 94 26.30 18.57 33.98
C ASP A 94 26.55 17.82 35.31
N ILE A 95 25.76 16.79 35.61
CA ILE A 95 25.98 15.91 36.77
C ILE A 95 27.31 15.16 36.64
N LEU A 96 27.64 14.64 35.46
CA LEU A 96 28.90 13.92 35.23
C LEU A 96 30.13 14.82 35.39
N ILE A 97 30.02 16.10 35.01
CA ILE A 97 31.09 17.09 35.17
C ILE A 97 31.26 17.45 36.65
N LYS A 98 30.15 17.69 37.37
CA LYS A 98 30.18 18.17 38.77
C LYS A 98 30.41 17.06 39.79
N SER A 99 29.80 15.90 39.61
CA SER A 99 29.76 14.82 40.60
C SER A 99 29.43 13.46 39.94
N PRO A 100 30.41 12.83 39.28
CA PRO A 100 30.18 11.62 38.48
C PRO A 100 29.72 10.39 39.30
N GLY A 101 30.04 10.34 40.60
CA GLY A 101 29.63 9.26 41.51
C GLY A 101 28.31 9.50 42.24
N SER A 102 27.54 10.52 41.87
CA SER A 102 26.27 10.83 42.53
C SER A 102 25.15 9.89 42.08
N ILE A 103 24.27 9.50 43.01
CA ILE A 103 23.02 8.76 42.74
C ILE A 103 22.15 9.48 41.70
N LYS A 104 22.23 10.82 41.62
CA LYS A 104 21.53 11.64 40.62
C LYS A 104 21.82 11.23 39.17
N ARG A 105 23.00 10.63 38.92
CA ARG A 105 23.35 10.07 37.61
C ARG A 105 22.42 8.91 37.24
N GLU A 106 22.19 8.00 38.18
CA GLU A 106 21.36 6.81 37.97
C GLU A 106 19.89 7.19 37.83
N GLU A 107 19.40 8.14 38.64
CA GLU A 107 18.05 8.71 38.50
C GLU A 107 17.83 9.29 37.09
N LYS A 108 18.76 10.13 36.61
CA LYS A 108 18.68 10.72 35.27
C LYS A 108 18.78 9.69 34.14
N LEU A 109 19.48 8.58 34.37
CA LEU A 109 19.57 7.50 33.39
C LEU A 109 18.26 6.73 33.27
N GLU A 110 17.59 6.45 34.40
CA GLU A 110 16.26 5.82 34.39
C GLU A 110 15.19 6.77 33.80
N ASP A 111 15.24 8.08 34.08
CA ASP A 111 14.37 9.07 33.44
C ASP A 111 14.53 9.06 31.91
N LEU A 112 15.79 9.02 31.43
CA LEU A 112 16.10 9.01 30.01
C LEU A 112 15.63 7.71 29.34
N LYS A 113 15.81 6.57 29.99
CA LYS A 113 15.28 5.27 29.55
C LYS A 113 13.75 5.29 29.45
N LEU A 114 13.07 5.85 30.46
CA LEU A 114 11.62 6.02 30.46
C LEU A 114 11.17 6.88 29.26
N LEU A 115 11.82 8.01 29.00
CA LEU A 115 11.51 8.88 27.85
C LEU A 115 11.66 8.15 26.51
N PHE A 116 12.68 7.30 26.35
CA PHE A 116 12.84 6.48 25.14
C PHE A 116 11.73 5.44 24.99
N VAL A 117 11.33 4.77 26.07
CA VAL A 117 10.19 3.83 26.03
C VAL A 117 8.92 4.53 25.56
N HIS A 118 8.62 5.72 26.10
CA HIS A 118 7.47 6.52 25.65
C HIS A 118 7.58 6.95 24.19
N MET A 119 8.76 7.35 23.73
CA MET A 119 8.99 7.72 22.33
C MET A 119 8.75 6.53 21.39
N HIS A 120 9.26 5.35 21.75
CA HIS A 120 9.03 4.12 20.98
C HIS A 120 7.55 3.75 20.91
N HIS A 121 6.84 3.83 22.04
CA HIS A 121 5.41 3.56 22.07
C HIS A 121 4.64 4.51 21.14
N LEU A 122 4.93 5.81 21.19
CA LEU A 122 4.28 6.82 20.34
C LEU A 122 4.52 6.60 18.85
N ILE A 123 5.74 6.16 18.48
CA ILE A 123 6.08 5.79 17.10
C ILE A 123 5.32 4.54 16.68
N ASN A 124 5.25 3.56 17.57
CA ASN A 124 4.52 2.32 17.31
C ASN A 124 3.04 2.61 17.08
N GLU A 125 2.39 3.42 17.92
CA GLU A 125 0.98 3.82 17.74
C GLU A 125 0.70 4.46 16.38
N TYR A 126 1.71 5.08 15.77
CA TYR A 126 1.60 5.70 14.45
C TYR A 126 1.78 4.72 13.28
N ARG A 127 2.28 3.49 13.50
CA ARG A 127 2.52 2.48 12.45
C ARG A 127 1.28 2.11 11.64
N PRO A 128 0.09 1.88 12.24
CA PRO A 128 -1.11 1.56 11.48
C PRO A 128 -1.53 2.70 10.55
N HIS A 129 -1.34 3.96 10.98
CA HIS A 129 -1.57 5.12 10.12
C HIS A 129 -0.55 5.14 8.97
N GLN A 130 0.73 4.92 9.25
CA GLN A 130 1.77 4.84 8.23
C GLN A 130 1.44 3.77 7.18
N ALA A 131 1.05 2.57 7.59
CA ALA A 131 0.72 1.47 6.68
C ALA A 131 -0.45 1.82 5.74
N ARG A 132 -1.50 2.49 6.26
CA ARG A 132 -2.63 2.94 5.43
C ARG A 132 -2.22 3.97 4.38
N GLU A 133 -1.38 4.93 4.74
CA GLU A 133 -0.90 5.93 3.80
C GLU A 133 0.06 5.33 2.76
N THR A 134 0.93 4.40 3.17
CA THR A 134 1.75 3.63 2.22
C THR A 134 0.87 2.86 1.22
N LEU A 135 -0.20 2.20 1.69
CA LEU A 135 -1.14 1.49 0.84
C LEU A 135 -1.86 2.45 -0.13
N ARG A 136 -2.29 3.62 0.35
CA ARG A 136 -2.90 4.66 -0.50
C ARG A 136 -1.97 5.05 -1.65
N VAL A 137 -0.73 5.43 -1.34
CA VAL A 137 0.25 5.83 -2.36
C VAL A 137 0.53 4.69 -3.34
N MET A 138 0.67 3.46 -2.85
CA MET A 138 0.86 2.29 -3.71
C MET A 138 -0.31 2.10 -4.70
N MET A 139 -1.56 2.26 -4.25
CA MET A 139 -2.73 2.17 -5.13
C MET A 139 -2.79 3.32 -6.14
N GLU A 140 -2.38 4.52 -5.75
CA GLU A 140 -2.27 5.67 -6.67
C GLU A 140 -1.23 5.43 -7.76
N VAL A 141 -0.07 4.86 -7.41
CA VAL A 141 0.95 4.45 -8.39
C VAL A 141 0.39 3.41 -9.36
N GLN A 142 -0.28 2.38 -8.86
CA GLN A 142 -0.90 1.35 -9.72
C GLN A 142 -1.97 1.96 -10.65
N LYS A 143 -2.80 2.88 -10.15
CA LYS A 143 -3.78 3.59 -10.97
C LYS A 143 -3.10 4.40 -12.08
N ARG A 144 -2.06 5.17 -11.75
CA ARG A 144 -1.27 5.94 -12.71
C ARG A 144 -0.69 5.04 -13.80
N GLN A 145 -0.03 3.94 -13.43
CA GLN A 145 0.55 3.00 -14.39
C GLN A 145 -0.50 2.39 -15.33
N ARG A 146 -1.69 2.04 -14.81
CA ARG A 146 -2.79 1.53 -15.65
C ARG A 146 -3.29 2.57 -16.65
N LEU A 147 -3.45 3.83 -16.23
CA LEU A 147 -3.88 4.92 -17.10
C LEU A 147 -2.83 5.22 -18.19
N GLU A 148 -1.55 5.31 -17.83
CA GLU A 148 -0.46 5.51 -18.79
C GLU A 148 -0.38 4.36 -19.80
N THR A 149 -0.59 3.12 -19.35
CA THR A 149 -0.60 1.94 -20.23
C THR A 149 -1.78 1.99 -21.20
N ALA A 150 -2.97 2.34 -20.72
CA ALA A 150 -4.15 2.51 -21.57
C ALA A 150 -3.94 3.63 -22.62
N GLU A 151 -3.35 4.76 -22.22
CA GLU A 151 -3.01 5.85 -23.14
C GLU A 151 -2.00 5.41 -24.20
N ARG A 152 -0.97 4.63 -23.82
CA ARG A 152 -0.01 4.07 -24.78
C ARG A 152 -0.68 3.11 -25.77
N PHE A 153 -1.59 2.26 -25.30
CA PHE A 153 -2.36 1.37 -26.17
C PHE A 153 -3.24 2.15 -27.15
N GLN A 154 -3.91 3.20 -26.68
CA GLN A 154 -4.74 4.06 -27.53
C GLN A 154 -3.91 4.72 -28.64
N LYS A 155 -2.74 5.29 -28.31
CA LYS A 155 -1.80 5.87 -29.29
C LYS A 155 -1.27 4.83 -30.30
N HIS A 156 -1.12 3.58 -29.88
CA HIS A 156 -0.71 2.49 -30.78
C HIS A 156 -1.85 2.13 -31.75
N LEU A 157 -3.09 2.05 -31.25
CA LEU A 157 -4.26 1.77 -32.06
C LEU A 157 -4.51 2.84 -33.11
N GLU A 158 -4.40 4.12 -32.73
CA GLU A 158 -4.51 5.26 -33.65
C GLU A 158 -3.49 5.17 -34.79
N ARG A 159 -2.22 4.91 -34.48
CA ARG A 159 -1.18 4.71 -35.51
C ARG A 159 -1.47 3.54 -36.44
N VAL A 160 -1.99 2.42 -35.92
CA VAL A 160 -2.36 1.27 -36.75
C VAL A 160 -3.54 1.62 -37.66
N MET A 161 -4.55 2.35 -37.15
CA MET A 161 -5.67 2.82 -37.96
C MET A 161 -5.21 3.76 -39.08
N GLU A 162 -4.35 4.72 -38.77
CA GLU A 162 -3.75 5.62 -39.77
C GLU A 162 -2.98 4.85 -40.85
N MET A 163 -2.20 3.83 -40.46
CA MET A 163 -1.47 2.98 -41.39
C MET A 163 -2.40 2.18 -42.30
N ILE A 164 -3.46 1.59 -41.75
CA ILE A 164 -4.47 0.85 -42.54
C ILE A 164 -5.18 1.80 -43.51
N GLN A 165 -5.59 2.98 -43.05
CA GLN A 165 -6.22 3.99 -43.91
C GLN A 165 -5.28 4.45 -45.03
N GLY A 166 -4.00 4.66 -44.72
CA GLY A 166 -2.97 4.97 -45.71
C GLY A 166 -2.79 3.87 -46.75
N CYS A 167 -2.76 2.60 -46.33
CA CYS A 167 -2.71 1.46 -47.24
C CYS A 167 -3.95 1.40 -48.15
N LEU A 168 -5.16 1.52 -47.58
CA LEU A 168 -6.42 1.52 -48.33
C LEU A 168 -6.48 2.65 -49.36
N ALA A 169 -6.01 3.85 -49.02
CA ALA A 169 -5.94 4.98 -49.95
C ALA A 169 -4.89 4.80 -51.06
N SER A 170 -3.90 3.94 -50.85
CA SER A 170 -2.84 3.63 -51.84
C SER A 170 -3.20 2.48 -52.79
N LEU A 171 -4.28 1.74 -52.53
CA LEU A 171 -4.77 0.72 -53.45
C LEU A 171 -5.41 1.39 -54.68
N PRO A 172 -5.09 0.96 -55.90
CA PRO A 172 -5.77 1.45 -57.10
C PRO A 172 -7.23 0.99 -57.11
N ASP A 173 -8.13 1.86 -57.57
CA ASP A 173 -9.61 1.72 -57.59
C ASP A 173 -10.15 0.54 -58.44
N ASP A 174 -9.25 -0.26 -59.03
CA ASP A 174 -9.56 -1.22 -60.12
C ASP A 174 -10.00 -2.62 -59.65
N LEU A 175 -10.30 -2.80 -58.35
CA LEU A 175 -10.83 -4.06 -57.81
C LEU A 175 -12.33 -4.03 -57.48
N LEU A 176 -13.03 -2.91 -57.71
CA LEU A 176 -14.49 -2.82 -57.55
C LEU A 176 -15.27 -3.03 -58.86
N GLN A 177 -14.58 -3.32 -59.98
CA GLN A 177 -15.20 -3.63 -61.28
C GLN A 177 -14.94 -5.08 -61.69
N THR A 178 -15.37 -6.04 -60.88
CA THR A 178 -15.57 -7.41 -61.36
C THR A 178 -16.81 -7.95 -60.66
N GLU A 179 -17.72 -8.50 -61.46
CA GLU A 179 -19.08 -8.99 -61.15
C GLU A 179 -20.21 -7.96 -61.38
N GLY A 180 -20.76 -7.90 -62.60
CA GLY A 180 -22.01 -7.16 -62.83
C GLY A 180 -22.44 -6.86 -64.27
N SER A 181 -22.68 -7.91 -65.08
CA SER A 181 -23.63 -7.98 -66.21
C SER A 181 -23.60 -6.93 -67.34
N SER A 182 -23.38 -7.46 -68.54
CA SER A 182 -23.83 -7.01 -69.85
C SER A 182 -25.18 -6.28 -69.86
N GLY A 183 -25.26 -5.12 -70.54
CA GLY A 183 -26.51 -4.43 -70.81
C GLY A 183 -26.32 -3.01 -71.35
N VAL A 184 -26.67 -2.80 -72.60
CA VAL A 184 -26.61 -1.54 -73.37
C VAL A 184 -27.53 -0.48 -72.76
N GLY A 185 -27.11 0.80 -72.71
CA GLY A 185 -28.05 1.93 -72.64
C GLY A 185 -27.58 3.18 -71.90
N ASP A 186 -27.11 4.16 -72.69
CA ASP A 186 -27.34 5.62 -72.65
C ASP A 186 -27.32 6.44 -71.32
N GLY A 187 -26.89 7.68 -71.47
CA GLY A 187 -26.34 8.52 -70.41
C GLY A 187 -27.29 9.03 -69.33
N ALA A 188 -26.73 9.23 -68.13
CA ALA A 188 -27.28 10.12 -67.12
C ALA A 188 -26.15 10.69 -66.25
N ARG A 189 -26.00 12.02 -66.29
CA ARG A 189 -25.30 12.82 -65.28
C ARG A 189 -25.96 12.58 -63.92
N GLY A 190 -25.16 12.27 -62.91
CA GLY A 190 -25.60 12.25 -61.52
C GLY A 190 -24.41 12.15 -60.57
N GLY A 191 -23.93 13.29 -60.09
CA GLY A 191 -22.97 13.33 -58.99
C GLY A 191 -23.63 12.78 -57.72
N GLY A 192 -23.01 11.77 -57.12
CA GLY A 192 -23.43 11.19 -55.85
C GLY A 192 -22.21 10.75 -55.07
N ALA A 193 -21.81 11.58 -54.11
CA ALA A 193 -20.81 11.23 -53.12
C ALA A 193 -21.32 10.04 -52.28
N LEU A 194 -20.73 8.87 -52.43
CA LEU A 194 -20.97 7.74 -51.54
C LEU A 194 -19.91 7.77 -50.44
N GLY A 195 -20.20 8.54 -49.39
CA GLY A 195 -19.49 8.46 -48.13
C GLY A 195 -19.76 7.11 -47.47
N LEU A 196 -18.81 6.18 -47.55
CA LEU A 196 -18.83 4.96 -46.78
C LEU A 196 -18.31 5.28 -45.36
N ALA A 197 -19.20 5.82 -44.52
CA ALA A 197 -18.92 6.02 -43.11
C ALA A 197 -18.90 4.66 -42.41
N VAL A 198 -17.71 4.10 -42.19
CA VAL A 198 -17.50 3.00 -41.25
C VAL A 198 -17.79 3.54 -39.84
N ARG A 199 -19.02 3.33 -39.39
CA ARG A 199 -19.47 3.68 -38.03
C ARG A 199 -18.96 2.61 -37.07
N LEU A 200 -17.69 2.69 -36.66
CA LEU A 200 -17.25 1.99 -35.44
C LEU A 200 -17.87 2.73 -34.26
N LYS A 201 -18.83 2.07 -33.60
CA LYS A 201 -19.29 2.46 -32.27
C LYS A 201 -18.10 2.39 -31.32
N THR A 202 -17.49 3.52 -31.00
CA THR A 202 -16.72 3.68 -29.76
C THR A 202 -17.73 3.85 -28.64
N GLU A 203 -18.08 2.75 -27.99
CA GLU A 203 -18.76 2.83 -26.70
C GLU A 203 -17.71 3.18 -25.64
N PRO A 204 -17.87 4.29 -24.89
CA PRO A 204 -16.99 4.58 -23.77
C PRO A 204 -17.18 3.49 -22.72
N MET A 205 -16.07 3.00 -22.18
CA MET A 205 -16.06 2.04 -21.08
C MET A 205 -16.57 2.76 -19.82
N GLU A 206 -17.89 2.72 -19.59
CA GLU A 206 -18.50 3.12 -18.33
C GLU A 206 -18.05 2.14 -17.25
N VAL A 207 -17.34 2.66 -16.25
CA VAL A 207 -17.06 1.93 -15.01
C VAL A 207 -18.32 2.07 -14.15
N GLU A 208 -19.18 1.04 -14.16
CA GLU A 208 -20.29 0.97 -13.22
C GLU A 208 -19.75 0.90 -11.78
N GLU A 209 -20.07 1.94 -11.01
CA GLU A 209 -19.95 1.93 -9.55
C GLU A 209 -21.17 1.20 -8.97
N ALA A 210 -21.04 -0.11 -8.76
CA ALA A 210 -22.04 -0.89 -8.06
C ALA A 210 -21.85 -0.77 -6.53
N GLY A 211 -22.56 0.20 -5.94
CA GLY A 211 -23.39 0.01 -4.75
C GLY A 211 -22.75 0.00 -3.36
N ALA A 212 -22.97 1.10 -2.62
CA ALA A 212 -23.39 1.03 -1.21
C ALA A 212 -24.29 2.23 -0.87
N SER A 213 -25.59 1.96 -0.78
CA SER A 213 -26.62 2.87 -0.30
C SER A 213 -26.74 2.80 1.23
N CYS A 214 -26.69 3.95 1.91
CA CYS A 214 -27.55 4.22 3.08
C CYS A 214 -27.66 5.73 3.40
N MET A 215 -28.84 6.27 3.10
CA MET A 215 -29.58 7.41 3.69
C MET A 215 -28.91 8.32 4.74
N ALA A 216 -28.93 9.65 4.52
CA ALA A 216 -29.86 10.61 5.16
C ALA A 216 -29.34 12.07 5.15
N VAL A 217 -30.28 13.01 5.13
CA VAL A 217 -30.22 14.43 4.73
C VAL A 217 -29.87 15.38 5.89
N GLY A 218 -29.15 16.47 5.62
CA GLY A 218 -29.06 17.66 6.49
C GLY A 218 -28.19 18.80 5.91
N PRO A 219 -28.60 20.09 5.98
CA PRO A 219 -28.27 21.07 4.95
C PRO A 219 -27.01 21.93 5.18
N GLN A 220 -26.48 22.36 4.05
CA GLN A 220 -25.48 23.36 3.77
C GLN A 220 -25.87 24.76 4.29
N GLN A 221 -24.91 25.52 4.84
CA GLN A 221 -24.88 26.98 4.65
C GLN A 221 -23.50 27.60 4.87
N ASP A 222 -23.16 28.49 3.94
CA ASP A 222 -21.97 29.31 3.75
C ASP A 222 -21.61 30.23 4.93
N LYS A 223 -20.33 30.64 5.04
CA LYS A 223 -19.77 31.89 4.46
C LYS A 223 -18.46 32.33 5.14
N SER A 224 -17.47 32.58 4.28
CA SER A 224 -16.57 33.75 4.26
C SER A 224 -15.32 33.91 5.15
N MET A 225 -14.26 34.25 4.41
CA MET A 225 -13.22 35.26 4.69
C MET A 225 -11.98 34.89 5.51
N GLY A 226 -10.90 34.66 4.76
CA GLY A 226 -9.75 35.59 4.80
C GLY A 226 -8.51 35.10 5.55
N GLY A 227 -7.37 35.07 4.85
CA GLY A 227 -6.08 35.28 5.50
C GLY A 227 -4.91 34.42 5.03
N ALA A 228 -4.01 35.07 4.30
CA ALA A 228 -2.57 34.79 4.22
C ALA A 228 -2.11 33.45 3.60
N ALA A 229 -1.78 33.55 2.31
CA ALA A 229 -0.92 32.61 1.61
C ALA A 229 0.48 32.56 2.27
N LYS A 230 0.65 31.67 3.25
CA LYS A 230 1.96 31.06 3.50
C LYS A 230 2.09 29.92 2.51
N LYS A 231 2.90 30.14 1.49
CA LYS A 231 3.40 29.09 0.59
C LYS A 231 4.27 28.16 1.44
N ASP A 232 3.62 27.28 2.19
CA ASP A 232 4.29 26.10 2.72
C ASP A 232 4.91 25.42 1.50
N ARG A 233 6.23 25.24 1.53
CA ARG A 233 6.85 24.22 0.70
C ARG A 233 6.24 22.91 1.14
N VAL A 234 5.09 22.57 0.55
CA VAL A 234 4.59 21.21 0.50
C VAL A 234 5.67 20.49 -0.29
N TRP A 235 6.64 19.93 0.44
CA TRP A 235 7.30 18.74 -0.06
C TRP A 235 6.16 17.82 -0.45
N ASP A 236 6.06 17.52 -1.73
CA ASP A 236 5.12 16.57 -2.24
C ASP A 236 5.55 15.21 -1.68
N LYS A 237 5.07 14.93 -0.48
CA LYS A 237 5.40 13.72 0.30
C LYS A 237 4.95 12.49 -0.47
N ASP A 238 3.92 12.65 -1.28
CA ASP A 238 3.37 11.61 -2.12
C ASP A 238 4.31 11.38 -3.31
N ALA A 239 4.87 12.43 -3.91
CA ALA A 239 5.94 12.28 -4.90
C ALA A 239 7.21 11.63 -4.32
N ALA A 240 7.65 12.04 -3.12
CA ALA A 240 8.81 11.43 -2.46
C ALA A 240 8.56 9.95 -2.10
N MET A 241 7.35 9.62 -1.65
CA MET A 241 6.94 8.23 -1.38
C MET A 241 6.83 7.42 -2.68
N CYS A 242 6.32 8.01 -3.76
CA CYS A 242 6.29 7.37 -5.08
C CYS A 242 7.72 7.05 -5.55
N SER A 243 8.68 7.96 -5.41
CA SER A 243 10.08 7.69 -5.77
C SER A 243 10.69 6.55 -4.95
N ILE A 244 10.40 6.48 -3.64
CA ILE A 244 10.88 5.37 -2.78
C ILE A 244 10.26 4.04 -3.20
N ILE A 245 8.96 4.02 -3.55
CA ILE A 245 8.29 2.81 -4.02
C ILE A 245 8.84 2.36 -5.37
N ASP A 246 9.05 3.31 -6.29
CA ASP A 246 9.62 3.05 -7.61
C ASP A 246 11.08 2.56 -7.53
N GLU A 247 11.84 2.88 -6.48
CA GLU A 247 13.19 2.32 -6.21
C GLU A 247 13.17 0.89 -5.61
N ILE A 248 12.07 0.47 -4.99
CA ILE A 248 11.93 -0.84 -4.34
C ILE A 248 11.37 -1.91 -5.31
N ALA A 249 10.68 -1.49 -6.38
CA ALA A 249 10.08 -2.36 -7.40
C ALA A 249 11.06 -2.73 -8.52
#